data_AF-T1B020-F1
#
_entry.id   AF-T1B020-F1
#
_cell.length_a   1.000
_cell.length_b   1.000
_cell.length_c   1.000
_cell.angle_alpha   90.00
_cell.angle_beta   90.00
_cell.angle_gamma   90.00
#
_symmetry.space_group_name_H-M   'P 1'
#
loop_
_entity.id
_entity.type
_entity.pdbx_description
1 polymer ?
#
loop_
_entity_poly.entity_id
_entity_poly.type
_entity_poly.pdbx_seq_one_letter_code
_entity_poly.pdbx_strand_id
1 'polypeptide(L)'
;MKEANQLALGMMPELSLSTKFSMVLKGAKNISAFRELLYAVNKMKELNAIYSQYPESPDAFEAWRKKVEKSMHEAKERFKPNPI
;
A
#
# COMPACT_ATOMS: atom_id res chain seq x y z
N MET A 1 1.58 -4.75 -18.77
CA MET A 1 2.65 -3.73 -18.87
C MET A 1 2.20 -2.38 -18.32
N LYS A 2 1.17 -1.72 -18.87
CA LYS A 2 0.75 -0.36 -18.44
C LYS A 2 0.50 -0.20 -16.94
N GLU A 3 -0.22 -1.13 -16.31
CA GLU A 3 -0.54 -1.05 -14.88
C GLU A 3 0.65 -1.36 -13.96
N ALA A 4 1.52 -2.28 -14.35
CA ALA A 4 2.73 -2.57 -13.58
C ALA A 4 3.65 -1.34 -13.56
N ASN A 5 3.77 -0.62 -14.68
CA ASN A 5 4.49 0.64 -14.74
C ASN A 5 3.84 1.71 -13.87
N GLN A 6 2.51 1.81 -13.87
CA GLN A 6 1.79 2.75 -13.00
C GLN A 6 2.04 2.46 -11.51
N LEU A 7 2.00 1.19 -11.11
CA LEU A 7 2.33 0.78 -9.75
C LEU A 7 3.78 1.10 -9.38
N ALA A 8 4.73 0.85 -10.29
CA ALA A 8 6.14 1.18 -10.09
C ALA A 8 6.36 2.70 -9.90
N LEU A 9 5.50 3.54 -10.48
CA LEU A 9 5.50 4.99 -10.34
C LEU A 9 4.67 5.48 -9.14
N GLY A 10 4.18 4.59 -8.28
CA GLY A 10 3.36 4.93 -7.12
C GLY A 10 1.89 5.27 -7.43
N MET A 11 1.47 5.11 -8.69
CA MET A 11 0.08 5.32 -9.11
C MET A 11 -0.76 4.06 -8.84
N MET A 12 -1.94 4.25 -8.26
CA MET A 12 -2.86 3.14 -7.96
C MET A 12 -4.13 3.18 -8.83
N PRO A 13 -4.23 2.36 -9.89
CA PRO A 13 -5.44 2.24 -10.69
C PRO A 13 -6.49 1.36 -9.98
N GLU A 14 -7.48 1.97 -9.31
CA GLU A 14 -8.46 1.26 -8.47
C GLU A 14 -9.36 0.27 -9.23
N LEU A 15 -9.82 0.64 -10.43
CA LEU A 15 -10.80 -0.17 -11.20
C LEU A 15 -10.21 -1.45 -11.79
N SER A 16 -8.92 -1.43 -12.20
CA SER A 16 -8.28 -2.63 -12.76
C SER A 16 -7.92 -3.65 -11.67
N LEU A 17 -7.37 -3.17 -10.55
CA LEU A 17 -6.93 -4.03 -9.46
C LEU A 17 -8.10 -4.78 -8.84
N SER A 18 -9.19 -4.09 -8.50
CA SER A 18 -10.41 -4.71 -7.93
C SER A 18 -11.01 -5.80 -8.84
N THR A 19 -11.09 -5.53 -10.15
CA THR A 19 -11.61 -6.48 -11.14
C THR A 19 -10.69 -7.70 -11.26
N LYS A 20 -9.37 -7.50 -11.37
CA LYS A 20 -8.38 -8.60 -11.41
C LYS A 20 -8.34 -9.40 -10.13
N PHE A 21 -8.53 -8.74 -8.98
CA PHE A 21 -8.61 -9.37 -7.68
C PHE A 21 -9.83 -10.29 -7.55
N SER A 22 -10.99 -9.86 -8.01
CA SER A 22 -12.18 -10.72 -8.05
C SER A 22 -12.01 -11.97 -8.93
N MET A 23 -11.21 -11.87 -9.99
CA MET A 23 -10.91 -12.97 -10.90
C MET A 23 -9.92 -13.98 -10.28
N VAL A 24 -8.88 -13.48 -9.58
CA VAL A 24 -7.93 -14.32 -8.83
C VAL A 24 -8.64 -15.09 -7.71
N LEU A 25 -9.59 -14.46 -7.00
CA LEU A 25 -10.39 -15.12 -5.96
C LEU A 25 -11.23 -16.29 -6.49
N LYS A 26 -11.65 -16.25 -7.75
CA LYS A 26 -12.41 -17.35 -8.38
C LYS A 26 -11.54 -18.56 -8.74
N GLY A 27 -10.21 -18.46 -8.67
CA GLY A 27 -9.28 -19.54 -9.08
C GLY A 27 -8.12 -19.87 -8.12
N ALA A 28 -7.90 -19.11 -7.05
CA ALA A 28 -6.71 -19.28 -6.20
C ALA A 28 -6.92 -20.22 -5.01
N LYS A 29 -6.06 -21.25 -4.89
CA LYS A 29 -5.91 -22.11 -3.70
C LYS A 29 -5.26 -21.39 -2.49
N ASN A 30 -4.77 -20.15 -2.66
CA ASN A 30 -3.93 -19.48 -1.66
C ASN A 30 -4.48 -18.08 -1.28
N ILE A 31 -5.52 -18.08 -0.46
CA ILE A 31 -6.24 -16.89 0.03
C ILE A 31 -5.31 -15.96 0.86
N SER A 32 -4.25 -16.49 1.48
CA SER A 32 -3.33 -15.70 2.30
C SER A 32 -2.53 -14.69 1.46
N ALA A 33 -1.91 -15.12 0.36
CA ALA A 33 -1.16 -14.24 -0.54
C ALA A 33 -2.03 -13.10 -1.10
N PHE A 34 -3.30 -13.39 -1.38
CA PHE A 34 -4.26 -12.37 -1.79
C PHE A 34 -4.54 -11.33 -0.70
N ARG A 35 -4.79 -11.78 0.54
CA ARG A 35 -5.03 -10.88 1.68
C ARG A 35 -3.85 -9.97 1.94
N GLU A 36 -2.64 -10.51 1.83
CA GLU A 36 -1.40 -9.74 1.98
C GLU A 36 -1.22 -8.70 0.88
N LEU A 37 -1.55 -9.05 -0.37
CA LEU A 37 -1.52 -8.10 -1.48
C LEU A 37 -2.56 -6.98 -1.31
N LEU A 38 -3.79 -7.32 -0.89
CA LEU A 38 -4.83 -6.33 -0.62
C LEU A 38 -4.41 -5.38 0.52
N TYR A 39 -3.78 -5.92 1.58
CA TYR A 39 -3.23 -5.10 2.65
C TYR A 39 -2.17 -4.13 2.13
N ALA A 40 -1.19 -4.60 1.33
CA ALA A 40 -0.15 -3.76 0.76
C ALA A 40 -0.73 -2.63 -0.12
N VAL A 41 -1.71 -2.98 -0.96
CA VAL A 41 -2.46 -2.03 -1.80
C VAL A 41 -3.15 -0.95 -0.95
N ASN A 42 -3.82 -1.33 0.13
CA ASN A 42 -4.46 -0.36 1.02
C ASN A 42 -3.44 0.53 1.75
N LYS A 43 -2.29 0.00 2.16
CA LYS A 43 -1.21 0.80 2.77
C LYS A 43 -0.59 1.78 1.79
N MET A 44 -0.44 1.42 0.52
CA MET A 44 -0.02 2.37 -0.52
C MET A 44 -1.01 3.52 -0.69
N LYS A 45 -2.33 3.26 -0.69
CA LYS A 45 -3.36 4.32 -0.71
C LYS A 45 -3.24 5.25 0.49
N GLU A 46 -3.08 4.68 1.67
CA GLU A 46 -2.93 5.44 2.92
C GLU A 46 -1.71 6.36 2.88
N LEU A 47 -0.56 5.85 2.44
CA LEU A 47 0.65 6.65 2.28
C LEU A 47 0.44 7.77 1.25
N ASN A 48 -0.14 7.47 0.08
CA ASN A 48 -0.45 8.51 -0.91
C ASN A 48 -1.38 9.59 -0.33
N ALA A 49 -2.37 9.22 0.50
CA ALA A 49 -3.23 10.17 1.18
C ALA A 49 -2.47 11.03 2.21
N ILE A 50 -1.56 10.45 2.99
CA ILE A 50 -0.70 11.20 3.91
C ILE A 50 0.19 12.17 3.14
N TYR A 51 0.79 11.74 2.04
CA TYR A 51 1.65 12.58 1.19
C TYR A 51 0.88 13.69 0.46
N SER A 52 -0.40 13.48 0.13
CA SER A 52 -1.25 14.54 -0.42
C SER A 52 -1.47 15.71 0.55
N GLN A 53 -1.21 15.49 1.84
CA GLN A 53 -1.29 16.47 2.92
C GLN A 53 0.11 16.87 3.41
N TYR A 54 1.10 16.87 2.51
CA TYR A 54 2.45 17.33 2.84
C TYR A 54 2.37 18.77 3.38
N PRO A 55 2.97 19.06 4.54
CA PRO A 55 2.80 20.35 5.18
C PRO A 55 3.55 21.45 4.41
N GLU A 56 2.91 22.61 4.31
CA GLU A 56 3.49 23.81 3.68
C GLU A 56 4.47 24.56 4.60
N SER A 57 4.46 24.24 5.91
CA SER A 57 5.34 24.85 6.89
C SER A 57 6.11 23.81 7.73
N PRO A 58 7.31 24.17 8.22
CA PRO A 58 8.11 23.29 9.08
C PRO A 58 7.42 22.88 10.39
N ASP A 59 6.56 23.75 10.93
CA ASP A 59 5.92 23.52 12.24
C ASP A 59 5.03 22.27 12.26
N ALA A 60 4.38 21.97 11.12
CA ALA A 60 3.53 20.80 10.96
C ALA A 60 4.29 19.55 10.45
N PHE A 61 5.56 19.70 10.05
CA PHE A 61 6.36 18.63 9.47
C PHE A 61 6.53 17.45 10.41
N GLU A 62 6.85 17.70 11.68
CA GLU A 62 7.11 16.64 12.65
C GLU A 62 5.87 15.76 12.89
N ALA A 63 4.69 16.37 12.97
CA ALA A 63 3.43 15.64 13.12
C ALA A 63 3.10 14.81 11.86
N TRP A 64 3.35 15.37 10.67
CA TRP A 64 3.18 14.66 9.40
C TRP A 64 4.16 13.48 9.27
N ARG A 65 5.45 13.70 9.58
CA ARG A 65 6.52 12.68 9.55
C ARG A 65 6.16 11.48 10.41
N LYS A 66 5.65 11.71 11.62
CA LYS A 66 5.20 10.64 12.53
C LYS A 66 4.08 9.79 11.93
N LYS A 67 3.17 10.37 11.14
CA LYS A 67 2.10 9.60 10.44
C LYS A 67 2.71 8.69 9.37
N VAL A 68 3.66 9.21 8.58
CA VAL A 68 4.38 8.43 7.56
C VAL A 68 5.14 7.28 8.22
N GLU A 69 5.91 7.57 9.27
CA GLU A 69 6.70 6.56 10.00
C GLU A 69 5.84 5.47 10.59
N LYS A 70 4.70 5.83 11.20
CA LYS A 70 3.75 4.87 11.73
C LYS A 70 3.25 3.92 10.64
N SER A 71 2.78 4.47 9.50
CA SER A 71 2.25 3.66 8.41
C SER A 71 3.30 2.72 7.81
N MET A 72 4.53 3.22 7.66
CA MET A 72 5.68 2.42 7.20
C MET A 72 6.09 1.34 8.20
N HIS A 73 6.06 1.64 9.50
CA HIS A 73 6.37 0.68 10.56
C HIS A 73 5.35 -0.46 10.58
N GLU A 74 4.05 -0.14 10.55
CA GLU A 74 2.98 -1.15 10.50
C GLU A 74 3.13 -2.11 9.32
N ALA A 75 3.46 -1.59 8.14
CA ALA A 75 3.70 -2.41 6.96
C ALA A 75 4.93 -3.31 7.14
N LYS A 76 6.04 -2.78 7.65
CA LYS A 76 7.25 -3.56 7.93
C LYS A 76 7.02 -4.66 8.95
N GLU A 77 6.30 -4.35 10.03
CA GLU A 77 5.97 -5.31 11.09
C GLU A 77 5.17 -6.50 10.55
N ARG A 78 4.16 -6.23 9.71
CA ARG A 78 3.34 -7.29 9.11
C ARG A 78 4.14 -8.20 8.18
N PHE A 79 5.07 -7.63 7.41
CA PHE A 79 5.90 -8.35 6.45
C PHE A 79 7.29 -8.70 6.98
N LYS A 80 7.48 -8.73 8.30
CA LYS A 80 8.73 -9.21 8.89
C LYS A 80 9.04 -10.62 8.35
N PRO A 81 10.24 -10.84 7.78
CA PRO A 81 10.64 -12.19 7.44
C PRO A 81 10.64 -13.03 8.71
N ASN A 82 10.10 -14.26 8.63
CA ASN A 82 10.26 -15.20 9.73
C ASN A 82 11.77 -15.43 9.96
N PRO A 83 12.25 -15.46 11.22
CA PRO A 83 13.61 -15.87 11.49
C PRO A 83 13.80 -17.29 10.92
N ILE A 84 14.88 -17.44 10.14
CA ILE A 84 15.31 -18.72 9.52
C ILE A 84 15.88 -19.62 10.60
#